data_AF-A0A1I3X571-F1
#
_entry.id   AF-A0A1I3X571-F1
#
_cell.length_a   1.000
_cell.length_b   1.000
_cell.length_c   1.000
_cell.angle_alpha   90.00
_cell.angle_beta   90.00
_cell.angle_gamma   90.00
#
_symmetry.space_group_name_H-M   'P 1'
#
loop_
_entity.id
_entity.type
_entity.pdbx_description
1 polymer ?
#
loop_
_entity_poly.entity_id
_entity_poly.type
_entity_poly.pdbx_seq_one_letter_code
_entity_poly.pdbx_strand_id
1 'polypeptide(L)'
;MGDVIYTTVAGKIKPLLDKIKTVGVPPKVTNAWLKTIGFTSSNDGSLIGVLKVAQLIDGSQVPTPLWQKFRGSEGPTALAEGIRTGYAELYGVYPDAHERPNVDLENVFSQSSKAGKQAITKAVATFKNLAKEADFSKNNSEVPAEAQHFETSTLHAPVEMKAPLKPRSSAPNLHIDVQVHISADASLDQIDQIFASMAKHLYGA
;
A
#
# COMPACT_ATOMS: atom_id res chain seq x y z
N MET A 1 -14.64 4.40 -9.23
CA MET A 1 -13.84 4.21 -10.47
C MET A 1 -12.62 5.09 -10.36
N GLY A 2 -11.44 4.49 -10.23
CA GLY A 2 -10.18 5.22 -10.04
C GLY A 2 -9.59 5.70 -11.36
N ASP A 3 -8.94 6.86 -11.33
CA ASP A 3 -8.09 7.32 -12.43
C ASP A 3 -6.86 6.41 -12.53
N VAL A 4 -6.55 5.92 -13.74
CA VAL A 4 -5.40 5.02 -13.91
C VAL A 4 -4.11 5.84 -13.83
N ILE A 5 -3.24 5.50 -12.88
CA ILE A 5 -1.97 6.20 -12.70
C ILE A 5 -0.95 5.67 -13.71
N TYR A 6 -0.40 6.56 -14.53
CA TYR A 6 0.66 6.26 -15.49
C TYR A 6 1.66 7.40 -15.63
N THR A 7 2.84 7.08 -16.15
CA THR A 7 3.81 8.07 -16.61
C THR A 7 3.97 8.01 -18.13
N THR A 8 4.25 9.16 -18.75
CA THR A 8 4.64 9.25 -20.16
C THR A 8 6.13 8.99 -20.38
N VAL A 9 6.90 8.84 -19.30
CA VAL A 9 8.36 8.62 -19.30
C VAL A 9 8.74 7.38 -18.49
N ALA A 10 8.11 6.24 -18.79
CA ALA A 10 8.32 4.98 -18.05
C ALA A 10 9.80 4.56 -17.95
N GLY A 11 10.61 4.83 -18.98
CA GLY A 11 12.06 4.56 -18.94
C GLY A 11 12.85 5.39 -17.91
N LYS A 12 12.27 6.48 -17.38
CA LYS A 12 12.87 7.30 -16.33
C LYS A 12 12.58 6.79 -14.91
N ILE A 13 11.75 5.75 -14.76
CA ILE A 13 11.42 5.17 -13.44
C ILE A 13 12.69 4.62 -12.77
N LYS A 14 13.46 3.79 -13.47
CA LYS A 14 14.72 3.25 -12.94
C LYS A 14 15.71 4.35 -12.51
N PRO A 15 16.08 5.31 -13.40
CA PRO A 15 16.94 6.43 -13.02
C PRO A 15 16.43 7.22 -11.81
N LEU A 16 15.11 7.41 -11.67
CA LEU A 16 14.53 8.11 -10.53
C LEU A 16 14.71 7.32 -9.23
N LEU A 17 14.40 6.02 -9.27
CA LEU A 17 14.57 5.12 -8.12
C LEU A 17 16.04 5.04 -7.67
N ASP A 18 16.98 4.96 -8.61
CA ASP A 18 18.42 5.00 -8.32
C ASP A 18 18.82 6.35 -7.71
N LYS A 19 18.28 7.46 -8.21
CA LYS A 19 18.54 8.80 -7.66
C LYS A 19 18.01 8.92 -6.23
N ILE A 20 16.82 8.41 -5.94
CA ILE A 20 16.20 8.44 -4.59
C ILE A 20 17.10 7.81 -3.52
N LYS A 21 17.84 6.76 -3.86
CA LYS A 21 18.78 6.12 -2.92
C LYS A 21 19.92 7.05 -2.51
N THR A 22 20.38 7.90 -3.43
CA THR A 22 21.58 8.73 -3.27
C THR A 22 21.33 10.15 -2.75
N VAL A 23 20.12 10.70 -2.92
CA VAL A 23 19.78 12.08 -2.51
C VAL A 23 19.21 12.15 -1.10
N GLY A 24 19.20 13.33 -0.47
CA GLY A 24 18.51 13.53 0.82
C GLY A 24 17.00 13.31 0.70
N VAL A 25 16.33 12.98 1.82
CA VAL A 25 14.86 12.86 1.85
C VAL A 25 14.25 14.27 1.83
N PRO A 26 13.45 14.62 0.82
CA PRO A 26 12.82 15.93 0.76
C PRO A 26 11.64 16.03 1.74
N PRO A 27 11.25 17.23 2.17
CA PRO A 27 10.00 17.43 2.91
C PRO A 27 8.76 17.12 2.05
N LYS A 28 8.82 17.44 0.74
CA LYS A 28 7.77 17.10 -0.23
C LYS A 28 8.38 16.79 -1.61
N VAL A 29 7.84 15.78 -2.26
CA VAL A 29 8.20 15.35 -3.62
C VAL A 29 7.36 16.14 -4.62
N THR A 30 7.92 17.27 -5.09
CA THR A 30 7.26 18.19 -6.02
C THR A 30 7.98 18.23 -7.37
N ASN A 31 7.37 18.86 -8.37
CA ASN A 31 8.03 19.17 -9.64
C ASN A 31 9.30 20.01 -9.46
N ALA A 32 9.31 20.91 -8.47
CA ALA A 32 10.49 21.70 -8.15
C ALA A 32 11.62 20.81 -7.63
N TRP A 33 11.31 19.87 -6.73
CA TRP A 33 12.28 18.89 -6.23
C TRP A 33 12.80 17.96 -7.34
N LEU A 34 11.93 17.46 -8.22
CA LEU A 34 12.37 16.64 -9.37
C LEU A 34 13.42 17.38 -10.22
N LYS A 35 13.24 18.69 -10.44
CA LYS A 35 14.22 19.51 -11.16
C LYS A 35 15.56 19.59 -10.43
N THR A 36 15.59 19.71 -9.10
CA THR A 36 16.86 19.79 -8.35
C THR A 36 17.66 18.50 -8.42
N ILE A 37 17.01 17.35 -8.61
CA ILE A 37 17.67 16.04 -8.73
C ILE A 37 17.90 15.60 -10.20
N GLY A 38 17.63 16.47 -11.17
CA GLY A 38 17.98 16.27 -12.60
C GLY A 38 16.83 15.90 -13.53
N PHE A 39 15.57 15.91 -13.05
CA PHE A 39 14.37 15.61 -13.85
C PHE A 39 13.66 16.90 -14.24
N THR A 40 14.11 17.51 -15.33
CA THR A 40 13.68 18.86 -15.77
C THR A 40 12.68 18.88 -16.92
N SER A 41 12.36 17.72 -17.52
CA SER A 41 11.46 17.66 -18.67
C SER A 41 10.01 17.90 -18.25
N SER A 42 9.19 18.49 -19.13
CA SER A 42 7.77 18.78 -18.85
C SER A 42 6.95 17.54 -18.46
N ASN A 43 7.37 16.36 -18.91
CA ASN A 43 6.70 15.08 -18.65
C ASN A 43 7.10 14.45 -17.29
N ASP A 44 8.16 14.92 -16.65
CA ASP A 44 8.74 14.27 -15.47
C ASP A 44 7.81 14.36 -14.25
N GLY A 45 6.92 15.35 -14.21
CA GLY A 45 5.93 15.48 -13.15
C GLY A 45 4.99 14.28 -13.00
N SER A 46 4.78 13.51 -14.08
CA SER A 46 4.00 12.27 -14.01
C SER A 46 4.65 11.19 -13.13
N LEU A 47 5.97 11.26 -12.91
CA LEU A 47 6.70 10.34 -12.03
C LEU A 47 6.29 10.49 -10.56
N ILE A 48 5.77 11.65 -10.15
CA ILE A 48 5.24 11.84 -8.79
C ILE A 48 4.04 10.90 -8.56
N GLY A 49 3.18 10.71 -9.57
CA GLY A 49 2.09 9.75 -9.52
C GLY A 49 2.60 8.31 -9.34
N VAL A 50 3.70 7.97 -10.03
CA VAL A 50 4.35 6.65 -9.92
C VAL A 50 4.86 6.39 -8.51
N LEU A 51 5.52 7.37 -7.89
CA LEU A 51 5.98 7.25 -6.49
C LEU A 51 4.81 7.11 -5.51
N LYS A 52 3.69 7.77 -5.79
CA LYS A 52 2.47 7.71 -4.98
C LYS A 52 1.83 6.33 -5.04
N VAL A 53 1.63 5.78 -6.25
CA VAL A 53 1.04 4.43 -6.38
C VAL A 53 1.96 3.38 -5.75
N ALA A 54 3.29 3.51 -5.91
CA ALA A 54 4.26 2.63 -5.25
C ALA A 54 4.39 2.84 -3.72
N GLN A 55 3.51 3.64 -3.09
CA GLN A 55 3.48 3.93 -1.65
C GLN A 55 4.77 4.57 -1.09
N LEU A 56 5.69 5.04 -1.93
CA LEU A 56 6.91 5.73 -1.50
C LEU A 56 6.59 7.14 -1.00
N ILE A 57 5.52 7.75 -1.53
CA ILE A 57 4.98 9.01 -1.04
C ILE A 57 3.48 8.87 -0.78
N ASP A 58 2.95 9.70 0.12
CA ASP A 58 1.53 9.75 0.42
C ASP A 58 0.73 10.65 -0.55
N GLY A 59 -0.56 10.81 -0.30
CA GLY A 59 -1.44 11.71 -1.06
C GLY A 59 -1.05 13.20 -0.98
N SER A 60 -0.32 13.58 0.07
CA SER A 60 0.21 14.93 0.29
C SER A 60 1.60 15.14 -0.31
N GLN A 61 2.12 14.16 -1.07
CA GLN A 61 3.46 14.12 -1.66
C GLN A 61 4.59 14.11 -0.64
N VAL A 62 4.35 13.61 0.57
CA VAL A 62 5.36 13.46 1.61
C VAL A 62 5.91 12.04 1.58
N PRO A 63 7.24 11.84 1.67
CA PRO A 63 7.84 10.51 1.79
C PRO A 63 7.24 9.70 2.95
N THR A 64 6.85 8.45 2.69
CA THR A 64 6.30 7.53 3.70
C THR A 64 7.42 6.78 4.44
N PRO A 65 7.11 6.00 5.49
CA PRO A 65 8.09 5.09 6.08
C PRO A 65 8.69 4.09 5.05
N LEU A 66 7.92 3.72 4.02
CA LEU A 66 8.38 2.85 2.95
C LEU A 66 9.51 3.48 2.14
N TRP A 67 9.55 4.81 2.01
CA TRP A 67 10.67 5.51 1.38
C TRP A 67 12.00 5.20 2.07
N GLN A 68 12.03 5.21 3.41
CA GLN A 68 13.26 4.94 4.15
C GLN A 68 13.68 3.47 4.00
N LYS A 69 12.73 2.53 4.08
CA LYS A 69 13.00 1.11 3.80
C LYS A 69 13.54 0.92 2.39
N PHE A 70 12.98 1.61 1.40
CA PHE A 70 13.41 1.56 0.01
C PHE A 70 14.88 2.01 -0.18
N ARG A 71 15.31 3.00 0.61
CA ARG A 71 16.70 3.49 0.59
C ARG A 71 17.69 2.56 1.31
N GLY A 72 17.19 1.68 2.17
CA GLY A 72 17.99 0.70 2.91
C GLY A 72 18.45 -0.48 2.06
N SER A 73 18.99 -1.50 2.75
CA SER A 73 19.46 -2.75 2.14
C SER A 73 18.32 -3.58 1.52
N GLU A 74 17.09 -3.44 2.00
CA GLU A 74 15.92 -4.17 1.51
C GLU A 74 15.11 -3.41 0.45
N GLY A 75 15.77 -2.50 -0.27
CA GLY A 75 15.12 -1.61 -1.23
C GLY A 75 14.18 -2.29 -2.23
N PRO A 76 14.65 -3.31 -2.98
CA PRO A 76 13.80 -4.03 -3.94
C PRO A 76 12.59 -4.71 -3.29
N THR A 77 12.72 -5.28 -2.08
CA THR A 77 11.61 -5.91 -1.36
C THR A 77 10.60 -4.87 -0.86
N ALA A 78 11.08 -3.75 -0.32
CA ALA A 78 10.22 -2.63 0.09
C ALA A 78 9.44 -2.07 -1.10
N LEU A 79 10.05 -2.00 -2.28
CA LEU A 79 9.35 -1.59 -3.49
C LEU A 79 8.26 -2.60 -3.89
N ALA A 80 8.53 -3.91 -3.77
CA ALA A 80 7.53 -4.95 -4.04
C ALA A 80 6.31 -4.85 -3.11
N GLU A 81 6.54 -4.58 -1.82
CA GLU A 81 5.48 -4.31 -0.83
C GLU A 81 4.62 -3.12 -1.27
N GLY A 82 5.26 -2.00 -1.62
CA GLY A 82 4.57 -0.81 -2.12
C GLY A 82 3.78 -1.05 -3.40
N ILE A 83 4.32 -1.83 -4.33
CA ILE A 83 3.64 -2.20 -5.59
C ILE A 83 2.42 -3.09 -5.31
N ARG A 84 2.52 -4.09 -4.43
CA ARG A 84 1.38 -4.96 -4.07
C ARG A 84 0.24 -4.14 -3.47
N THR A 85 0.55 -3.19 -2.59
CA THR A 85 -0.44 -2.29 -1.97
C THR A 85 -1.02 -1.30 -2.99
N GLY A 86 -0.17 -0.67 -3.79
CA GLY A 86 -0.56 0.32 -4.79
C GLY A 86 -1.43 -0.22 -5.92
N TYR A 87 -1.21 -1.47 -6.28
CA TYR A 87 -1.92 -2.17 -7.34
C TYR A 87 -2.77 -3.32 -6.76
N ALA A 88 -3.36 -3.12 -5.58
CA ALA A 88 -4.12 -4.16 -4.87
C ALA A 88 -5.25 -4.76 -5.73
N GLU A 89 -5.97 -3.95 -6.51
CA GLU A 89 -7.00 -4.47 -7.44
C GLU A 89 -6.40 -5.40 -8.50
N LEU A 90 -5.23 -5.07 -9.03
CA LEU A 90 -4.54 -5.90 -10.03
C LEU A 90 -4.07 -7.23 -9.41
N TYR A 91 -3.51 -7.17 -8.20
CA TYR A 91 -3.08 -8.36 -7.46
C TYR A 91 -4.25 -9.21 -6.93
N GLY A 92 -5.42 -8.61 -6.73
CA GLY A 92 -6.66 -9.31 -6.40
C GLY A 92 -7.19 -10.15 -7.56
N VAL A 93 -6.92 -9.75 -8.81
CA VAL A 93 -7.24 -10.54 -10.01
C VAL A 93 -6.12 -11.55 -10.32
N TYR A 94 -4.87 -11.11 -10.26
CA TYR A 94 -3.69 -11.93 -10.54
C TYR A 94 -2.67 -11.85 -9.40
N PRO A 95 -2.59 -12.87 -8.53
CA PRO A 95 -1.60 -12.92 -7.44
C PRO A 95 -0.14 -12.77 -7.93
N ASP A 96 0.12 -13.20 -9.16
CA ASP A 96 1.39 -13.16 -9.89
C ASP A 96 1.41 -12.04 -10.95
N ALA A 97 0.69 -10.93 -10.75
CA ALA A 97 0.57 -9.83 -11.73
C ALA A 97 1.91 -9.34 -12.30
N HIS A 98 2.98 -9.36 -11.50
CA HIS A 98 4.33 -8.96 -11.93
C HIS A 98 4.88 -9.83 -13.07
N GLU A 99 4.45 -11.09 -13.19
CA GLU A 99 4.88 -12.05 -14.22
C GLU A 99 3.95 -12.08 -15.43
N ARG A 100 2.72 -11.59 -15.29
CA ARG A 100 1.68 -11.64 -16.33
C ARG A 100 2.04 -10.89 -17.61
N PRO A 101 1.63 -11.37 -18.80
CA PRO A 101 1.85 -10.66 -20.05
C PRO A 101 1.05 -9.35 -20.09
N ASN A 102 1.49 -8.41 -20.93
CA ASN A 102 0.88 -7.08 -21.00
C ASN A 102 -0.63 -7.14 -21.30
N VAL A 103 -1.07 -8.06 -22.17
CA VAL A 103 -2.49 -8.21 -22.55
C VAL A 103 -3.39 -8.49 -21.34
N ASP A 104 -2.96 -9.33 -20.40
CA ASP A 104 -3.73 -9.66 -19.20
C ASP A 104 -3.86 -8.44 -18.28
N LEU A 105 -2.77 -7.68 -18.16
CA LEU A 105 -2.75 -6.45 -17.38
C LEU A 105 -3.63 -5.37 -18.01
N GLU A 106 -3.57 -5.20 -19.33
CA GLU A 106 -4.41 -4.25 -20.08
C GLU A 106 -5.90 -4.54 -19.89
N ASN A 107 -6.29 -5.82 -19.90
CA ASN A 107 -7.67 -6.23 -19.64
C ASN A 107 -8.15 -5.77 -18.25
N VAL A 108 -7.34 -5.98 -17.20
CA VAL A 108 -7.71 -5.57 -15.84
C VAL A 108 -7.82 -4.05 -15.73
N PHE A 109 -6.82 -3.31 -16.22
CA PHE A 109 -6.88 -1.83 -16.20
C PHE A 109 -8.05 -1.27 -17.02
N SER A 110 -8.45 -1.94 -18.10
CA SER A 110 -9.61 -1.54 -18.90
C SER A 110 -10.95 -1.76 -18.19
N GLN A 111 -11.03 -2.77 -17.31
CA GLN A 111 -12.23 -3.07 -16.53
C GLN A 111 -12.35 -2.17 -15.30
N SER A 112 -11.22 -1.77 -14.69
CA SER A 112 -11.21 -0.94 -13.48
C SER A 112 -11.19 0.57 -13.76
N SER A 113 -10.90 1.00 -14.99
CA SER A 113 -10.78 2.42 -15.37
C SER A 113 -11.62 2.81 -16.58
N LYS A 114 -11.97 4.10 -16.68
CA LYS A 114 -12.59 4.70 -17.88
C LYS A 114 -11.55 5.23 -18.89
N ALA A 115 -10.28 4.96 -18.65
CA ALA A 115 -9.19 5.48 -19.45
C ALA A 115 -9.16 4.86 -20.86
N GLY A 116 -8.73 5.64 -21.86
CA GLY A 116 -8.57 5.16 -23.23
C GLY A 116 -7.38 4.20 -23.38
N LYS A 117 -7.36 3.44 -24.48
CA LYS A 117 -6.33 2.41 -24.77
C LYS A 117 -4.89 2.91 -24.58
N GLN A 118 -4.56 4.12 -25.04
CA GLN A 118 -3.22 4.69 -24.89
C GLN A 118 -2.80 4.91 -23.44
N ALA A 119 -3.72 5.33 -22.57
CA ALA A 119 -3.45 5.52 -21.15
C ALA A 119 -3.27 4.16 -20.45
N ILE A 120 -4.09 3.17 -20.81
CA ILE A 120 -3.96 1.79 -20.32
C ILE A 120 -2.60 1.18 -20.68
N THR A 121 -2.18 1.28 -21.95
CA THR A 121 -0.87 0.78 -22.38
C THR A 121 0.28 1.46 -21.62
N LYS A 122 0.17 2.78 -21.35
CA LYS A 122 1.14 3.51 -20.51
C LYS A 122 1.10 3.08 -19.05
N ALA A 123 -0.06 2.78 -18.50
CA ALA A 123 -0.21 2.26 -17.13
C ALA A 123 0.46 0.89 -16.98
N VAL A 124 0.24 -0.01 -17.94
CA VAL A 124 0.90 -1.31 -17.98
C VAL A 124 2.42 -1.15 -18.11
N ALA A 125 2.88 -0.26 -18.99
CA ALA A 125 4.31 0.04 -19.10
C ALA A 125 4.88 0.60 -17.78
N THR A 126 4.14 1.47 -17.10
CA THR A 126 4.53 2.04 -15.80
C THR A 126 4.68 0.94 -14.75
N PHE A 127 3.65 0.08 -14.61
CA PHE A 127 3.66 -1.06 -13.70
C PHE A 127 4.82 -2.01 -13.99
N LYS A 128 5.02 -2.39 -15.25
CA LYS A 128 6.11 -3.31 -15.63
C LYS A 128 7.49 -2.73 -15.36
N ASN A 129 7.70 -1.43 -15.57
CA ASN A 129 8.99 -0.80 -15.26
C ASN A 129 9.21 -0.69 -13.75
N LEU A 130 8.16 -0.46 -12.95
CA LEU A 130 8.24 -0.54 -11.49
C LEU A 130 8.57 -1.96 -11.02
N ALA A 131 7.83 -2.96 -11.50
CA ALA A 131 7.98 -4.36 -11.09
C ALA A 131 9.37 -4.91 -11.42
N LYS A 132 10.01 -4.46 -12.49
CA LYS A 132 11.40 -4.85 -12.84
C LYS A 132 12.44 -4.42 -11.80
N GLU A 133 12.19 -3.35 -11.06
CA GLU A 133 13.12 -2.85 -10.05
C GLU A 133 12.83 -3.40 -8.64
N ALA A 134 11.81 -4.27 -8.51
CA ALA A 134 11.32 -4.82 -7.26
C ALA A 134 11.64 -6.32 -7.15
N ASP A 135 11.77 -6.80 -5.91
CA ASP A 135 11.99 -8.22 -5.61
C ASP A 135 10.76 -8.82 -4.92
N PHE A 136 10.02 -9.65 -5.65
CA PHE A 136 8.79 -10.31 -5.20
C PHE A 136 9.04 -11.67 -4.52
N SER A 137 10.29 -12.13 -4.44
CA SER A 137 10.67 -13.46 -3.93
C SER A 137 10.30 -13.67 -2.47
N LYS A 138 10.24 -12.59 -1.68
CA LYS A 138 9.73 -12.65 -0.30
C LYS A 138 8.21 -12.46 -0.32
N ASN A 139 7.48 -13.52 -0.04
CA ASN A 139 6.05 -13.45 0.26
C ASN A 139 5.88 -12.83 1.65
N ASN A 140 5.90 -11.50 1.73
CA ASN A 140 5.63 -10.80 2.97
C ASN A 140 4.12 -10.80 3.23
N SER A 141 3.60 -11.94 3.68
CA SER A 141 2.33 -12.04 4.38
C SER A 141 2.53 -11.63 5.85
N GLU A 142 3.12 -10.46 6.06
CA GLU A 142 3.18 -9.79 7.36
C GLU A 142 2.90 -8.32 7.10
N VAL A 143 1.62 -7.95 7.18
CA VAL A 143 1.21 -6.55 7.27
C VAL A 143 1.57 -6.11 8.69
N PRO A 144 2.51 -5.19 8.91
CA PRO A 144 2.66 -4.55 10.21
C PRO A 144 1.46 -3.62 10.36
N ALA A 145 0.50 -4.04 11.18
CA ALA A 145 -0.53 -3.15 11.68
C ALA A 145 0.15 -2.16 12.64
N GLU A 146 0.61 -1.03 12.11
CA GLU A 146 0.97 0.12 12.95
C GLU A 146 0.30 1.37 12.39
N ALA A 147 -0.95 1.53 12.81
CA ALA A 147 -1.64 2.81 12.76
C ALA A 147 -1.08 3.72 13.85
N GLN A 148 -0.49 4.83 13.42
CA GLN A 148 -0.73 6.18 13.93
C GLN A 148 -1.11 6.31 15.42
N HIS A 149 -0.12 6.59 16.27
CA HIS A 149 -0.35 7.36 17.50
C HIS A 149 0.31 8.73 17.33
N PHE A 150 -0.53 9.73 17.03
CA PHE A 150 -0.27 11.13 17.35
C PHE A 150 -1.20 11.46 18.51
N GLU A 151 -0.68 11.52 19.73
CA GLU A 151 -1.24 12.38 20.77
C GLU A 151 -0.10 13.05 21.54
N THR A 152 -0.29 14.35 21.72
CA THR A 152 0.67 15.32 22.22
C THR A 152 0.57 15.42 23.74
N SER A 153 1.71 15.63 24.40
CA SER A 153 1.91 16.20 25.76
C SER A 153 1.42 15.43 26.99
N THR A 154 2.37 15.03 27.85
CA THR A 154 2.64 15.73 29.12
C THR A 154 3.91 15.18 29.79
N LEU A 155 4.68 16.08 30.41
CA LEU A 155 5.90 15.82 31.18
C LEU A 155 5.58 15.08 32.49
N HIS A 156 6.33 14.01 32.82
CA HIS A 156 7.00 13.83 34.13
C HIS A 156 7.86 12.54 34.17
N ALA A 157 8.86 12.60 35.04
CA ALA A 157 10.05 11.76 35.18
C ALA A 157 9.80 10.28 35.61
N PRO A 158 10.81 9.38 35.54
CA PRO A 158 10.63 7.94 35.65
C PRO A 158 10.72 7.43 37.10
N VAL A 159 9.89 6.45 37.44
CA VAL A 159 10.14 5.53 38.56
C VAL A 159 9.82 4.10 38.07
N GLU A 160 10.85 3.25 38.13
CA GLU A 160 10.79 1.80 37.92
C GLU A 160 9.84 1.12 38.91
N MET A 161 9.10 0.10 38.46
CA MET A 161 8.82 -1.07 39.29
C MET A 161 8.43 -2.31 38.47
N LYS A 162 9.15 -3.40 38.71
CA LYS A 162 8.97 -4.77 38.21
C LYS A 162 7.72 -5.43 38.81
N ALA A 163 7.01 -6.28 38.04
CA ALA A 163 6.51 -7.63 38.42
C ALA A 163 5.77 -8.30 37.20
N PRO A 164 5.33 -9.58 37.24
CA PRO A 164 5.99 -10.71 36.58
C PRO A 164 5.20 -11.33 35.41
N LEU A 165 5.93 -12.03 34.54
CA LEU A 165 5.45 -12.76 33.36
C LEU A 165 4.60 -13.98 33.74
N LYS A 166 3.35 -14.04 33.22
CA LYS A 166 2.53 -15.27 33.18
C LYS A 166 2.82 -16.06 31.89
N PRO A 167 2.78 -17.41 31.93
CA PRO A 167 3.04 -18.24 30.76
C PRO A 167 1.88 -18.15 29.75
N ARG A 168 2.22 -17.96 28.47
CA ARG A 168 1.28 -17.95 27.35
C ARG A 168 0.83 -19.39 27.08
N SER A 169 -0.43 -19.70 27.37
CA SER A 169 -1.12 -20.88 26.85
C SER A 169 -1.28 -20.70 25.33
N SER A 170 -0.70 -21.62 24.56
CA SER A 170 -0.91 -21.72 23.12
C SER A 170 -2.32 -22.25 22.87
N ALA A 171 -3.27 -21.34 22.72
CA ALA A 171 -4.56 -21.62 22.10
C ALA A 171 -4.49 -21.21 20.62
N PRO A 172 -5.11 -21.95 19.70
CA PRO A 172 -5.19 -21.55 18.30
C PRO A 172 -5.94 -20.21 18.19
N ASN A 173 -5.34 -19.24 17.49
CA ASN A 173 -5.96 -17.95 17.25
C ASN A 173 -6.89 -18.07 16.03
N LEU A 174 -8.20 -17.92 16.23
CA LEU A 174 -9.22 -18.00 15.18
C LEU A 174 -9.71 -16.58 14.89
N HIS A 175 -9.43 -16.08 13.70
CA HIS A 175 -9.90 -14.78 13.23
C HIS A 175 -11.07 -14.99 12.26
N ILE A 176 -12.24 -14.45 12.60
CA ILE A 176 -13.48 -14.60 11.83
C ILE A 176 -13.95 -13.20 11.43
N ASP A 177 -14.08 -12.97 10.13
CA ASP A 177 -14.69 -11.75 9.59
C ASP A 177 -16.17 -12.05 9.26
N VAL A 178 -17.10 -11.35 9.90
CA VAL A 178 -18.55 -11.56 9.72
C VAL A 178 -19.18 -10.27 9.23
N GLN A 179 -19.71 -10.28 8.00
CA GLN A 179 -20.47 -9.16 7.44
C GLN A 179 -21.98 -9.43 7.57
N VAL A 180 -22.64 -8.69 8.46
CA VAL A 180 -24.09 -8.78 8.68
C VAL A 180 -24.81 -7.70 7.86
N HIS A 181 -25.68 -8.11 6.95
CA HIS A 181 -26.60 -7.20 6.27
C HIS A 181 -27.92 -7.12 7.03
N ILE A 182 -28.20 -5.97 7.63
CA ILE A 182 -29.45 -5.69 8.33
C ILE A 182 -30.36 -4.88 7.39
N SER A 183 -31.56 -5.39 7.11
CA SER A 183 -32.56 -4.68 6.32
C SER A 183 -33.10 -3.46 7.08
N ALA A 184 -33.42 -2.37 6.37
CA ALA A 184 -33.92 -1.14 6.98
C ALA A 184 -35.31 -1.27 7.66
N ASP A 185 -36.01 -2.37 7.41
CA ASP A 185 -37.30 -2.73 8.02
C ASP A 185 -37.14 -3.56 9.32
N ALA A 186 -35.91 -3.91 9.69
CA ALA A 186 -35.66 -4.75 10.86
C ALA A 186 -36.04 -4.03 12.16
N SER A 187 -36.85 -4.70 12.98
CA SER A 187 -37.19 -4.24 14.33
C SER A 187 -35.99 -4.35 15.27
N LEU A 188 -35.97 -3.53 16.34
CA LEU A 188 -34.90 -3.55 17.34
C LEU A 188 -34.70 -4.94 17.98
N ASP A 189 -35.80 -5.66 18.25
CA ASP A 189 -35.76 -7.02 18.82
C ASP A 189 -35.03 -8.02 17.90
N GLN A 190 -35.22 -7.88 16.59
CA GLN A 190 -34.60 -8.75 15.59
C GLN A 190 -33.08 -8.50 15.49
N ILE A 191 -32.65 -7.25 15.64
CA ILE A 191 -31.24 -6.87 15.68
C ILE A 191 -30.57 -7.46 16.92
N ASP A 192 -31.22 -7.36 18.08
CA ASP A 192 -30.70 -7.92 19.33
C ASP A 192 -30.60 -9.45 19.29
N GLN A 193 -31.58 -10.14 18.69
CA GLN A 193 -31.51 -11.60 18.50
C GLN A 193 -30.36 -12.03 17.57
N ILE A 194 -30.06 -11.26 16.52
CA ILE A 194 -28.91 -11.53 15.64
C ILE A 194 -27.61 -11.50 16.45
N PHE A 195 -27.40 -10.45 17.24
CA PHE A 195 -26.18 -10.32 18.05
C PHE A 195 -26.10 -11.34 19.19
N ALA A 196 -27.22 -11.65 19.83
CA ALA A 196 -27.29 -12.69 20.87
C ALA A 196 -26.94 -14.09 20.31
N SER A 197 -27.43 -14.41 19.10
CA SER A 197 -27.08 -15.65 18.40
C SER A 197 -25.59 -15.70 18.04
N MET A 198 -25.03 -14.60 17.53
CA MET A 198 -23.60 -14.50 17.23
C MET A 198 -22.74 -14.70 18.48
N ALA A 199 -23.08 -14.06 19.60
CA ALA A 199 -22.34 -14.21 20.84
C ALA A 199 -22.35 -15.67 21.33
N LYS A 200 -23.51 -16.35 21.26
CA LYS A 200 -23.64 -17.75 21.64
C LYS A 200 -22.80 -18.70 20.78
N HIS A 201 -22.79 -18.48 19.46
CA HIS A 201 -22.11 -19.35 18.52
C HIS A 201 -20.61 -19.07 18.35
N LEU A 202 -20.16 -17.84 18.61
CA LEU A 202 -18.74 -17.47 18.53
C LEU A 202 -17.99 -17.73 19.83
N TYR A 203 -18.66 -17.63 20.99
CA TYR A 203 -18.03 -17.81 22.30
C TYR A 203 -18.39 -19.12 23.01
N GLY A 204 -19.28 -19.94 22.45
CA GLY A 204 -19.52 -21.31 22.90
C GLY A 204 -19.89 -21.45 24.38
N ALA A 205 -20.84 -20.64 24.86
CA ALA A 205 -21.45 -20.76 26.19
C ALA A 205 -22.96 -21.06 26.09
#